data_AF-A0A960H328-F1
#
_entry.id   AF-A0A960H328-F1
#
_cell.length_a   1.000
_cell.length_b   1.000
_cell.length_c   1.000
_cell.angle_alpha   90.00
_cell.angle_beta   90.00
_cell.angle_gamma   90.00
#
_symmetry.space_group_name_H-M   'P 1'
#
loop_
_entity.id
_entity.type
_entity.pdbx_description
1 polymer ?
#
loop_
_entity_poly.entity_id
_entity_poly.type
_entity_poly.pdbx_seq_one_letter_code
_entity_poly.pdbx_strand_id
1 'polypeptide(L)'
;LASVLARDATGEPLPDPQLIRAIESHPVLAGTKMIAEAWDAAGLFQVGSFAGDRWHEWNAHYRDDLRRYLRGDPGSARSFVARLLGSPDIYGHEEREPEQSINFVTCHDGFPLADVVAYSRKHNLDNGEQDRDGLDENFSWNCGVEGSTDDLEIDLRRLRHGKSLLALLLLSLGTPMLSMGDE
;
A
#
# COMPACT_ATOMS: atom_id res chain seq x y z
N LEU A 1 6.22 2.77 12.12
CA LEU A 1 6.62 1.94 10.96
C LEU A 1 7.67 0.92 11.40
N ALA A 2 7.61 -0.32 10.92
CA ALA A 2 8.30 -1.47 11.53
C ALA A 2 9.83 -1.45 11.34
N SER A 3 10.34 -0.89 10.24
CA SER A 3 11.78 -0.89 9.93
C SER A 3 12.64 -0.13 10.93
N VAL A 4 12.06 0.77 11.73
CA VAL A 4 12.80 1.43 12.82
C VAL A 4 13.32 0.43 13.86
N LEU A 5 12.62 -0.70 14.06
CA LEU A 5 13.03 -1.78 14.96
C LEU A 5 14.19 -2.61 14.41
N ALA A 6 14.54 -2.40 13.14
CA ALA A 6 15.68 -3.02 12.48
C ALA A 6 16.92 -2.13 12.47
N ARG A 7 16.92 -1.00 13.19
CA ARG A 7 18.07 -0.10 13.31
C ARG A 7 18.80 -0.28 14.63
N ASP A 8 20.10 0.04 14.63
CA ASP A 8 20.91 0.07 15.84
C ASP A 8 20.77 1.39 16.62
N ALA A 9 21.52 1.52 17.73
CA ALA A 9 21.49 2.71 18.58
C ALA A 9 22.03 4.00 17.90
N THR A 10 22.73 3.86 16.78
CA THR A 10 23.22 4.99 15.96
C THR A 10 22.25 5.33 14.83
N GLY A 11 21.22 4.51 14.62
CA GLY A 11 20.22 4.66 13.57
C GLY A 11 20.58 3.92 12.28
N GLU A 12 21.63 3.11 12.25
CA GLU A 12 22.01 2.36 11.05
C GLU A 12 21.20 1.06 10.92
N PRO A 13 20.79 0.65 9.70
CA PRO A 13 20.09 -0.61 9.49
C PRO A 13 20.98 -1.82 9.85
N LEU A 14 20.43 -2.74 10.63
CA LEU A 14 21.08 -3.99 11.01
C LEU A 14 20.81 -5.07 9.95
N PRO A 15 21.84 -5.80 9.48
CA PRO A 15 21.64 -6.95 8.58
C PRO A 15 20.81 -8.08 9.18
N ASP A 16 20.92 -8.31 10.50
CA ASP A 16 20.13 -9.30 11.24
C ASP A 16 19.59 -8.68 12.54
N PRO A 17 18.41 -8.04 12.50
CA PRO A 17 17.85 -7.33 13.63
C PRO A 17 17.32 -8.29 14.70
N GLN A 18 18.10 -8.45 15.78
CA GLN A 18 17.83 -9.39 16.87
C GLN A 18 16.45 -9.20 17.51
N LEU A 19 15.93 -7.96 17.59
CA LEU A 19 14.60 -7.68 18.15
C LEU A 19 13.49 -8.31 17.29
N ILE A 20 13.59 -8.21 15.97
CA ILE A 20 12.60 -8.80 15.05
C ILE A 20 12.63 -10.33 15.17
N ARG A 21 13.83 -10.93 15.20
CA ARG A 21 14.00 -12.38 15.42
C ARG A 21 13.45 -12.82 16.78
N ALA A 22 13.66 -12.03 17.82
CA ALA A 22 13.14 -12.31 19.15
C ALA A 22 11.60 -12.27 19.20
N ILE A 23 10.96 -11.31 18.53
CA ILE A 23 9.50 -11.25 18.40
C ILE A 23 8.98 -12.47 17.64
N GLU A 24 9.57 -12.77 16.50
CA GLU A 24 9.17 -13.86 15.61
C GLU A 24 9.25 -15.25 16.27
N SER A 25 10.35 -15.49 16.99
CA SER A 25 10.64 -16.78 17.65
C SER A 25 10.02 -16.92 19.04
N HIS A 26 9.36 -15.88 19.57
CA HIS A 26 8.82 -15.92 20.92
C HIS A 26 7.67 -16.96 21.01
N PRO A 27 7.72 -17.95 21.92
CA PRO A 27 6.74 -19.04 21.95
C PRO A 27 5.29 -18.58 22.16
N VAL A 28 5.07 -17.52 22.96
CA VAL A 28 3.73 -16.94 23.17
C VAL A 28 3.12 -16.39 21.87
N LEU A 29 3.95 -16.03 20.89
CA LEU A 29 3.54 -15.46 19.61
C LEU A 29 3.54 -16.50 18.47
N ALA A 30 3.81 -17.78 18.75
CA ALA A 30 3.93 -18.83 17.73
C ALA A 30 2.69 -18.97 16.81
N GLY A 31 1.49 -18.70 17.31
CA GLY A 31 0.24 -18.71 16.52
C GLY A 31 -0.26 -17.32 16.10
N THR A 32 0.46 -16.26 16.41
CA THR A 32 0.04 -14.88 16.15
C THR A 32 0.44 -14.46 14.73
N LYS A 33 -0.49 -13.80 14.02
CA LYS A 33 -0.20 -13.19 12.71
C LYS A 33 0.63 -11.93 12.92
N MET A 34 1.74 -11.81 12.21
CA MET A 34 2.64 -10.66 12.29
C MET A 34 2.57 -9.92 10.97
N ILE A 35 2.25 -8.62 11.02
CA ILE A 35 2.14 -7.75 9.85
C ILE A 35 3.06 -6.55 10.06
N ALA A 36 3.92 -6.26 9.09
CA ALA A 36 4.86 -5.16 9.10
C ALA A 36 4.48 -4.10 8.07
N GLU A 37 4.54 -2.85 8.50
CA GLU A 37 4.70 -1.72 7.60
C GLU A 37 6.21 -1.50 7.41
N ALA A 38 6.78 -2.17 6.40
CA ALA A 38 8.21 -2.40 6.22
C ALA A 38 8.98 -1.19 5.64
N TRP A 39 8.78 -0.02 6.23
CA TRP A 39 9.59 1.18 5.95
C TRP A 39 9.75 2.02 7.22
N ASP A 40 10.45 3.15 7.15
CA ASP A 40 10.50 4.15 8.22
C ASP A 40 10.62 5.59 7.71
N ALA A 41 10.44 6.54 8.62
CA ALA A 41 10.48 7.97 8.32
C ALA A 41 11.89 8.50 7.99
N ALA A 42 12.94 7.70 8.22
CA ALA A 42 14.32 8.05 7.87
C ALA A 42 14.70 7.53 6.47
N GLY A 43 13.72 7.01 5.70
CA GLY A 43 13.88 6.64 4.29
C GLY A 43 14.30 5.20 4.03
N LEU A 44 14.38 4.35 5.06
CA LEU A 44 14.58 2.92 4.85
C LEU A 44 13.28 2.29 4.36
N PHE A 45 13.36 1.55 3.26
CA PHE A 45 12.24 0.88 2.62
C PHE A 45 12.62 -0.58 2.37
N GLN A 46 11.92 -1.50 3.03
CA GLN A 46 12.24 -2.92 3.11
C GLN A 46 11.09 -3.82 2.64
N VAL A 47 10.12 -3.30 1.88
CA VAL A 47 9.09 -4.17 1.30
C VAL A 47 9.75 -5.23 0.42
N GLY A 48 9.45 -6.50 0.68
CA GLY A 48 10.07 -7.68 0.07
C GLY A 48 11.38 -8.12 0.71
N SER A 49 11.98 -7.33 1.60
CA SER A 49 13.26 -7.65 2.26
C SER A 49 13.21 -7.43 3.78
N PHE A 50 12.00 -7.37 4.35
CA PHE A 50 11.83 -7.23 5.79
C PHE A 50 12.38 -8.49 6.47
N ALA A 51 13.10 -8.28 7.57
CA ALA A 51 13.73 -9.36 8.29
C ALA A 51 12.70 -10.29 8.93
N GLY A 52 12.96 -11.59 8.87
CA GLY A 52 12.08 -12.62 9.39
C GLY A 52 11.29 -13.35 8.32
N ASP A 53 10.86 -14.57 8.64
CA ASP A 53 10.30 -15.52 7.67
C ASP A 53 8.76 -15.57 7.79
N ARG A 54 8.22 -15.19 8.96
CA ARG A 54 6.78 -15.25 9.30
C ARG A 54 6.03 -13.94 9.18
N TRP A 55 6.69 -12.86 8.75
CA TRP A 55 6.07 -11.56 8.63
C TRP A 55 5.29 -11.46 7.32
N HIS A 56 4.09 -10.92 7.40
CA HIS A 56 3.35 -10.40 6.26
C HIS A 56 3.66 -8.90 6.15
N GLU A 57 3.61 -8.34 4.96
CA GLU A 57 4.05 -6.97 4.70
C GLU A 57 2.96 -6.17 4.00
N TRP A 58 2.71 -4.94 4.46
CA TRP A 58 1.90 -3.98 3.72
C TRP A 58 2.56 -3.71 2.36
N ASN A 59 1.89 -4.10 1.28
CA ASN A 59 2.45 -3.99 -0.06
C ASN A 59 2.14 -2.63 -0.69
N ALA A 60 2.96 -1.61 -0.37
CA ALA A 60 2.81 -0.28 -0.97
C ALA A 60 2.99 -0.29 -2.51
N HIS A 61 3.80 -1.22 -3.05
CA HIS A 61 3.91 -1.39 -4.50
C HIS A 61 2.60 -1.86 -5.14
N TYR A 62 1.83 -2.73 -4.46
CA TYR A 62 0.49 -3.12 -4.90
C TYR A 62 -0.41 -1.90 -5.03
N ARG A 63 -0.49 -1.08 -3.97
CA ARG A 63 -1.27 0.17 -3.96
C ARG A 63 -0.91 1.06 -5.15
N ASP A 64 0.37 1.39 -5.28
CA ASP A 64 0.81 2.38 -6.26
C ASP A 64 0.64 1.88 -7.69
N ASP A 65 0.99 0.62 -7.97
CA ASP A 65 0.94 0.09 -9.33
C ASP A 65 -0.49 -0.19 -9.84
N LEU A 66 -1.41 -0.60 -8.96
CA LEU A 66 -2.83 -0.69 -9.33
C LEU A 66 -3.40 0.70 -9.67
N ARG A 67 -3.12 1.69 -8.83
CA ARG A 67 -3.57 3.07 -9.04
C ARG A 67 -3.01 3.65 -10.34
N ARG A 68 -1.70 3.51 -10.59
CA ARG A 68 -1.06 3.92 -11.85
C ARG A 68 -1.66 3.23 -13.07
N TYR A 69 -1.89 1.92 -12.99
CA TYR A 69 -2.49 1.18 -14.10
C TYR A 69 -3.89 1.66 -14.44
N LEU A 70 -4.74 1.88 -13.43
CA LEU A 70 -6.11 2.38 -13.65
C LEU A 70 -6.17 3.86 -14.02
N ARG A 71 -5.19 4.66 -13.61
CA ARG A 71 -5.00 6.03 -14.12
C ARG A 71 -4.58 6.05 -15.59
N GLY A 72 -3.99 4.95 -16.09
CA GLY A 72 -3.55 4.80 -17.48
C GLY A 72 -2.09 5.17 -17.72
N ASP A 73 -1.24 5.11 -16.68
CA ASP A 73 0.15 5.49 -16.79
C ASP A 73 0.93 4.57 -17.77
N PRO A 74 1.73 5.13 -18.70
CA PRO A 74 2.50 4.32 -19.65
C PRO A 74 3.47 3.36 -18.96
N GLY A 75 3.49 2.10 -19.41
CA GLY A 75 4.42 1.08 -18.90
C GLY A 75 3.98 0.37 -17.61
N SER A 76 2.84 0.76 -17.01
CA SER A 76 2.31 0.18 -15.76
C SER A 76 1.80 -1.27 -15.88
N ALA A 77 1.52 -1.75 -17.10
CA ALA A 77 0.89 -3.06 -17.31
C ALA A 77 1.71 -4.24 -16.75
N ARG A 78 3.04 -4.18 -16.85
CA ARG A 78 3.91 -5.27 -16.37
C ARG A 78 3.86 -5.39 -14.84
N SER A 79 4.02 -4.29 -14.12
CA SER A 79 3.98 -4.29 -12.66
C SER A 79 2.59 -4.64 -12.16
N PHE A 80 1.53 -4.12 -12.80
CA PHE A 80 0.14 -4.49 -12.52
C PHE A 80 -0.10 -6.00 -12.59
N VAL A 81 0.35 -6.68 -13.65
CA VAL A 81 0.21 -8.15 -13.76
C VAL A 81 0.93 -8.86 -12.63
N ALA A 82 2.12 -8.38 -12.23
CA ALA A 82 2.83 -8.96 -11.10
C ALA A 82 2.05 -8.79 -9.78
N ARG A 83 1.41 -7.63 -9.56
CA ARG A 83 0.54 -7.39 -8.39
C ARG A 83 -0.64 -8.35 -8.33
N LEU A 84 -1.30 -8.64 -9.46
CA LEU A 84 -2.40 -9.61 -9.52
C LEU A 84 -1.96 -11.02 -9.13
N LEU A 85 -0.73 -11.38 -9.44
CA LEU A 85 -0.15 -12.70 -9.20
C LEU A 85 0.50 -12.84 -7.81
N GLY A 86 0.22 -11.93 -6.87
CA GLY A 86 0.76 -11.98 -5.51
C GLY A 86 2.18 -11.43 -5.41
N SER A 87 2.57 -10.54 -6.32
CA SER A 87 3.87 -9.87 -6.34
C SER A 87 5.10 -10.80 -6.32
N PRO A 88 5.21 -11.77 -7.25
CA PRO A 88 6.31 -12.74 -7.28
C PRO A 88 7.68 -12.09 -7.56
N ASP A 89 7.71 -10.91 -8.17
CA ASP A 89 8.92 -10.11 -8.36
C ASP A 89 9.41 -9.44 -7.07
N ILE A 90 8.55 -9.32 -6.06
CA ILE A 90 8.89 -8.82 -4.72
C ILE A 90 9.15 -10.00 -3.78
N TYR A 91 8.26 -10.99 -3.73
CA TYR A 91 8.31 -12.05 -2.71
C TYR A 91 8.82 -13.40 -3.22
N GLY A 92 8.86 -13.65 -4.54
CA GLY A 92 9.16 -14.98 -5.09
C GLY A 92 10.64 -15.37 -5.08
N HIS A 93 11.53 -14.57 -4.50
CA HIS A 93 12.98 -14.85 -4.43
C HIS A 93 13.37 -15.65 -3.18
N GLU A 94 12.57 -15.53 -2.13
CA GLU A 94 12.55 -16.43 -0.97
C GLU A 94 11.32 -17.32 -1.15
N GLU A 95 11.25 -18.53 -0.59
CA GLU A 95 10.07 -19.42 -0.67
C GLU A 95 8.87 -18.87 0.12
N ARG A 96 8.59 -17.57 -0.04
CA ARG A 96 7.53 -16.81 0.59
C ARG A 96 6.22 -17.07 -0.14
N GLU A 97 5.20 -17.32 0.65
CA GLU A 97 3.87 -17.57 0.13
C GLU A 97 3.22 -16.25 -0.33
N PRO A 98 2.37 -16.26 -1.38
CA PRO A 98 1.67 -15.06 -1.85
C PRO A 98 0.89 -14.32 -0.75
N GLU A 99 0.44 -15.05 0.27
CA GLU A 99 -0.31 -14.56 1.43
C GLU A 99 0.48 -13.56 2.29
N GLN A 100 1.82 -13.58 2.23
CA GLN A 100 2.68 -12.60 2.89
C GLN A 100 2.53 -11.19 2.33
N SER A 101 2.00 -11.05 1.11
CA SER A 101 1.59 -9.75 0.58
C SER A 101 0.24 -9.32 1.18
N ILE A 102 0.24 -8.30 2.01
CA ILE A 102 -0.99 -7.58 2.39
C ILE A 102 -1.28 -6.56 1.29
N ASN A 103 -2.21 -6.90 0.40
CA ASN A 103 -2.64 -6.06 -0.70
C ASN A 103 -3.63 -5.02 -0.19
N PHE A 104 -3.45 -3.77 -0.59
CA PHE A 104 -4.40 -2.70 -0.28
C PHE A 104 -4.37 -1.64 -1.37
N VAL A 105 -5.53 -1.02 -1.62
CA VAL A 105 -5.62 0.13 -2.54
C VAL A 105 -5.61 1.44 -1.77
N THR A 106 -6.07 1.42 -0.54
CA THR A 106 -6.33 2.57 0.34
C THR A 106 -6.08 2.11 1.78
N CYS A 107 -5.76 3.05 2.65
CA CYS A 107 -5.67 2.83 4.08
C CYS A 107 -6.14 4.11 4.78
N HIS A 108 -5.88 4.22 6.09
CA HIS A 108 -6.19 5.44 6.84
C HIS A 108 -5.31 6.64 6.43
N ASP A 109 -4.13 6.38 5.87
CA ASP A 109 -3.23 7.40 5.34
C ASP A 109 -3.50 7.65 3.86
N GLY A 110 -3.57 8.93 3.48
CA GLY A 110 -3.84 9.36 2.10
C GLY A 110 -5.32 9.33 1.74
N PHE A 111 -5.63 9.23 0.44
CA PHE A 111 -7.02 9.28 -0.03
C PHE A 111 -7.83 8.02 0.30
N PRO A 112 -9.10 8.17 0.75
CA PRO A 112 -10.10 7.11 0.66
C PRO A 112 -10.43 6.80 -0.81
N LEU A 113 -11.10 5.68 -1.07
CA LEU A 113 -11.31 5.19 -2.43
C LEU A 113 -12.10 6.18 -3.30
N ALA A 114 -13.11 6.82 -2.71
CA ALA A 114 -13.91 7.85 -3.37
C ALA A 114 -13.03 9.02 -3.85
N ASP A 115 -12.02 9.40 -3.05
CA ASP A 115 -11.15 10.53 -3.37
C ASP A 115 -10.06 10.16 -4.38
N VAL A 116 -9.61 8.90 -4.41
CA VAL A 116 -8.69 8.39 -5.45
C VAL A 116 -9.24 8.63 -6.86
N VAL A 117 -10.57 8.63 -7.03
CA VAL A 117 -11.25 8.85 -8.32
C VAL A 117 -11.83 10.26 -8.48
N ALA A 118 -11.77 11.10 -7.44
CA ALA A 118 -12.37 12.44 -7.43
C ALA A 118 -11.35 13.58 -7.33
N TYR A 119 -10.14 13.33 -6.84
CA TYR A 119 -9.12 14.36 -6.62
C TYR A 119 -7.79 13.98 -7.26
N SER A 120 -7.15 14.94 -7.92
CA SER A 120 -5.81 14.79 -8.51
C SER A 120 -4.70 15.37 -7.63
N ARG A 121 -5.05 16.14 -6.61
CA ARG A 121 -4.13 16.71 -5.62
C ARG A 121 -4.78 16.71 -4.25
N LYS A 122 -3.95 16.62 -3.20
CA LYS A 122 -4.41 16.72 -1.80
C LYS A 122 -4.99 18.10 -1.50
N HIS A 123 -5.86 18.16 -0.49
CA HIS A 123 -6.51 19.39 -0.02
C HIS A 123 -6.51 19.39 1.51
N ASN A 124 -5.32 19.50 2.11
CA ASN A 124 -5.08 19.33 3.55
C ASN A 124 -5.01 20.67 4.30
N LEU A 125 -5.55 21.76 3.74
CA LEU A 125 -5.46 23.09 4.34
C LEU A 125 -6.02 23.15 5.77
N ASP A 126 -7.03 22.33 6.06
CA ASP A 126 -7.66 22.24 7.37
C ASP A 126 -6.74 21.64 8.45
N ASN A 127 -5.65 20.96 8.07
CA ASN A 127 -4.65 20.42 8.99
C ASN A 127 -3.74 21.52 9.57
N GLY A 128 -3.83 22.76 9.07
CA GLY A 128 -3.09 23.91 9.62
C GLY A 128 -1.62 23.97 9.22
N GLU A 129 -1.15 23.05 8.38
CA GLU A 129 0.24 23.01 7.89
C GLU A 129 0.42 23.63 6.51
N GLN A 130 -0.56 24.41 6.05
CA GLN A 130 -0.55 25.06 4.73
C GLN A 130 -0.37 24.04 3.58
N ASP A 131 -1.07 22.90 3.68
CA ASP A 131 -1.05 21.81 2.69
C ASP A 131 0.34 21.15 2.52
N ARG A 132 1.26 21.34 3.48
CA ARG A 132 2.59 20.71 3.43
C ARG A 132 2.58 19.24 3.85
N ASP A 133 1.62 18.84 4.65
CA ASP A 133 1.49 17.48 5.18
C ASP A 133 0.87 16.52 4.15
N GLY A 134 1.03 15.21 4.38
CA GLY A 134 0.54 14.16 3.47
C GLY A 134 1.38 13.96 2.20
N LEU A 135 1.14 12.85 1.50
CA LEU A 135 1.82 12.56 0.24
C LEU A 135 1.35 13.48 -0.89
N ASP A 136 2.29 14.04 -1.63
CA ASP A 136 2.00 14.84 -2.83
C ASP A 136 1.51 13.96 -3.98
N GLU A 137 2.18 12.84 -4.23
CA GLU A 137 1.83 11.90 -5.29
C GLU A 137 0.94 10.78 -4.74
N ASN A 138 -0.31 10.75 -5.19
CA ASN A 138 -1.32 9.79 -4.75
C ASN A 138 -1.69 8.76 -5.83
N PHE A 139 -1.15 8.90 -7.04
CA PHE A 139 -1.53 8.13 -8.23
C PHE A 139 -3.04 8.15 -8.52
N SER A 140 -3.72 9.22 -8.12
CA SER A 140 -5.15 9.41 -8.26
C SER A 140 -5.52 10.08 -9.59
N TRP A 141 -6.80 9.98 -9.96
CA TRP A 141 -7.35 10.64 -11.14
C TRP A 141 -8.77 11.12 -10.87
N ASN A 142 -8.99 12.43 -10.93
CA ASN A 142 -10.27 13.07 -10.66
C ASN A 142 -11.38 12.77 -11.70
N CYS A 143 -11.10 11.94 -12.70
CA CYS A 143 -12.00 11.56 -13.79
C CYS A 143 -12.46 12.72 -14.68
N GLY A 144 -11.85 13.91 -14.60
CA GLY A 144 -12.08 15.07 -15.46
C GLY A 144 -12.31 16.39 -14.72
N VAL A 145 -12.90 16.33 -13.52
CA VAL A 145 -13.20 17.51 -12.69
C VAL A 145 -12.69 17.25 -11.28
N GLU A 146 -12.03 18.24 -10.67
CA GLU A 146 -11.53 18.14 -9.29
C GLU A 146 -12.68 18.24 -8.28
N GLY A 147 -12.84 17.24 -7.43
CA GLY A 147 -13.84 17.21 -6.36
C GLY A 147 -15.27 16.93 -6.83
N SER A 148 -16.25 17.43 -6.07
CA SER A 148 -17.68 17.25 -6.36
C SER A 148 -18.09 17.84 -7.70
N THR A 149 -18.97 17.16 -8.43
CA THR A 149 -19.52 17.61 -9.71
C THR A 149 -20.96 17.11 -9.86
N ASP A 150 -21.76 17.79 -10.67
CA ASP A 150 -23.12 17.35 -11.06
C ASP A 150 -23.13 16.65 -12.44
N ASP A 151 -21.95 16.45 -13.04
CA ASP A 151 -21.79 15.76 -14.32
C ASP A 151 -21.92 14.24 -14.15
N LEU A 152 -23.08 13.72 -14.56
CA LEU A 152 -23.41 12.31 -14.47
C LEU A 152 -22.42 11.39 -15.22
N GLU A 153 -21.80 11.85 -16.31
CA GLU A 153 -20.81 11.03 -17.03
C GLU A 153 -19.53 10.84 -16.20
N ILE A 154 -19.13 11.87 -15.45
CA ILE A 154 -17.98 11.81 -14.54
C ILE A 154 -18.30 10.89 -13.36
N ASP A 155 -19.48 11.00 -12.75
CA ASP A 155 -19.87 10.14 -11.63
C ASP A 155 -19.94 8.66 -12.02
N LEU A 156 -20.49 8.35 -13.20
CA LEU A 156 -20.51 6.98 -13.71
C LEU A 156 -19.09 6.44 -13.97
N ARG A 157 -18.18 7.30 -14.43
CA ARG A 157 -16.76 6.96 -14.61
C ARG A 157 -16.11 6.68 -13.26
N ARG A 158 -16.28 7.56 -12.27
CA ARG A 158 -15.77 7.38 -10.90
C ARG A 158 -16.24 6.08 -10.27
N LEU A 159 -17.54 5.80 -10.36
CA LEU A 159 -18.14 4.57 -9.86
C LEU A 159 -17.50 3.33 -10.50
N ARG A 160 -17.27 3.38 -11.83
CA ARG A 160 -16.61 2.28 -12.54
C ARG A 160 -15.17 2.09 -12.06
N HIS A 161 -14.40 3.17 -11.95
CA HIS A 161 -13.01 3.12 -11.48
C HIS A 161 -12.90 2.62 -10.04
N GLY A 162 -13.74 3.11 -9.12
CA GLY A 162 -13.80 2.62 -7.73
C GLY A 162 -14.12 1.13 -7.65
N LYS A 163 -15.15 0.68 -8.40
CA LYS A 163 -15.49 -0.75 -8.49
C LYS A 163 -14.36 -1.59 -9.09
N SER A 164 -13.66 -1.07 -10.10
CA SER A 164 -12.50 -1.76 -10.68
C SER A 164 -11.39 -1.92 -9.64
N LEU A 165 -11.06 -0.89 -8.87
CA LEU A 165 -10.06 -0.99 -7.79
C LEU A 165 -10.44 -2.03 -6.74
N LEU A 166 -11.70 -2.02 -6.25
CA LEU A 166 -12.18 -3.02 -5.29
C LEU A 166 -12.18 -4.44 -5.86
N ALA A 167 -12.66 -4.61 -7.10
CA ALA A 167 -12.67 -5.91 -7.75
C ALA A 167 -11.24 -6.45 -7.90
N LEU A 168 -10.28 -5.62 -8.32
CA LEU A 168 -8.89 -6.02 -8.45
C LEU A 168 -8.28 -6.40 -7.08
N LEU A 169 -8.56 -5.63 -6.03
CA LEU A 169 -8.14 -5.94 -4.66
C LEU A 169 -8.61 -7.33 -4.23
N LEU A 170 -9.90 -7.62 -4.42
CA LEU A 170 -10.53 -8.87 -3.97
C LEU A 170 -10.20 -10.08 -4.84
N LEU A 171 -9.79 -9.86 -6.11
CA LEU A 171 -9.48 -10.93 -7.06
C LEU A 171 -7.98 -11.21 -7.22
N SER A 172 -7.12 -10.39 -6.62
CA SER A 172 -5.66 -10.60 -6.66
C SER A 172 -5.22 -11.70 -5.70
N LEU A 173 -4.17 -12.44 -6.05
CA LEU A 173 -3.50 -13.33 -5.10
C LEU A 173 -2.84 -12.53 -3.97
N GLY A 174 -2.88 -13.08 -2.76
CA GLY A 174 -2.42 -12.44 -1.52
C GLY A 174 -3.56 -12.15 -0.56
N THR A 175 -3.27 -11.36 0.49
CA THR A 175 -4.25 -11.05 1.55
C THR A 175 -4.83 -9.65 1.32
N PRO A 176 -6.12 -9.50 0.98
CA PRO A 176 -6.72 -8.17 0.78
C PRO A 176 -6.99 -7.48 2.13
N MET A 177 -6.65 -6.19 2.21
CA MET A 177 -7.03 -5.29 3.29
C MET A 177 -7.93 -4.19 2.73
N LEU A 178 -9.14 -4.08 3.29
CA LEU A 178 -10.13 -3.05 2.94
C LEU A 178 -10.12 -1.95 4.01
N SER A 179 -10.06 -0.69 3.58
CA SER A 179 -10.20 0.45 4.50
C SER A 179 -11.68 0.66 4.83
N MET A 180 -11.97 1.03 6.07
CA MET A 180 -13.34 1.27 6.51
C MET A 180 -13.97 2.43 5.74
N GLY A 181 -15.15 2.22 5.16
CA GLY A 181 -15.90 3.24 4.43
C GLY A 181 -15.64 3.26 2.92
N ASP A 182 -14.80 2.35 2.41
CA ASP A 182 -14.58 2.19 0.98
C ASP A 182 -15.59 1.24 0.29
N GLU A 183 -16.36 0.47 1.07
CA GLU A 183 -17.41 -0.45 0.57
C GLU A 183 -18.67 0.23 0.02
#